data_AF-A0A2G2A203-F1
#
_entry.id   AF-A0A2G2A203-F1
#
_cell.length_a   1.000
_cell.length_b   1.000
_cell.length_c   1.000
_cell.angle_alpha   90.00
_cell.angle_beta   90.00
_cell.angle_gamma   90.00
#
_symmetry.space_group_name_H-M   'P 1'
#
loop_
_entity.id
_entity.type
_entity.pdbx_description
1 polymer ?
#
loop_
_entity_poly.entity_id
_entity_poly.type
_entity_poly.pdbx_seq_one_letter_code
_entity_poly.pdbx_strand_id
1 'polypeptide(L)'
;MTQVTCAISGLDFQVSAFKDLSIEYKEGYFHPIFAAPYSSLYKLYGSYTKGKLGAIDSYLLFLAFLHSSDQIEWGHPLAIDPKAPSTAKLVANNFSQLIGVLEKTALISYSSFTQPSFRVTFANCALEEIPIWIEAWQDNLESFTYSRAEERERTALAGIERKLQALILAPEIKTELYANVVADWAHKAGEFPAAKVTLYKKTIESCFNTNKMFKTPLPLLKEIKDFCECNIDAGSIYFHTLIKVLQEGIGRHLDYLGGGSSTLGYTLLPSLSDKTKIVESETLVAEIAKAAPSAIPERRSYGTNIDFIKAKLAYRVKLNKDRAEAARLAATEVLKSEFGDL
;
A
#
# COMPACT_ATOMS: atom_id res chain seq x y z
N MET A 1 54.26 -40.81 15.89
CA MET A 1 53.82 -39.39 15.88
C MET A 1 52.35 -39.44 16.22
N THR A 2 51.89 -38.69 17.21
CA THR A 2 50.47 -38.68 17.57
C THR A 2 49.70 -37.80 16.60
N GLN A 3 48.56 -38.29 16.13
CA GLN A 3 47.61 -37.53 15.34
C GLN A 3 46.51 -37.05 16.28
N VAL A 4 46.36 -35.73 16.39
CA VAL A 4 45.26 -35.11 17.14
C VAL A 4 44.25 -34.60 16.13
N THR A 5 43.02 -35.11 16.20
CA THR A 5 41.90 -34.65 15.34
C THR A 5 41.29 -33.38 15.91
N CYS A 6 41.14 -32.34 15.08
CA CYS A 6 40.44 -31.12 15.46
C CYS A 6 38.95 -31.38 15.64
N ALA A 7 38.38 -30.95 16.77
CA ALA A 7 36.94 -31.12 17.06
C ALA A 7 36.01 -30.33 16.11
N ILE A 8 36.50 -29.27 15.46
CA ILE A 8 35.71 -28.44 14.53
C ILE A 8 36.03 -28.79 13.07
N SER A 9 37.30 -28.72 12.69
CA SER A 9 37.71 -28.87 11.29
C SER A 9 37.93 -30.31 10.82
N GLY A 10 37.96 -31.29 11.74
CA GLY A 10 38.24 -32.70 11.41
C GLY A 10 39.66 -32.97 10.92
N LEU A 11 40.56 -31.98 11.00
CA LEU A 11 41.94 -32.07 10.53
C LEU A 11 42.85 -32.72 11.57
N ASP A 12 43.76 -33.58 11.10
CA ASP A 12 44.81 -34.18 11.92
C ASP A 12 46.02 -33.25 12.06
N PHE A 13 46.38 -32.92 13.30
CA PHE A 13 47.66 -32.29 13.62
C PHE A 13 48.68 -33.33 14.07
N GLN A 14 49.89 -33.21 13.55
CA GLN A 14 51.02 -34.00 14.02
C GLN A 14 51.72 -33.26 15.15
N VAL A 15 51.73 -33.87 16.34
CA VAL A 15 52.53 -33.37 17.46
C VAL A 15 53.76 -34.27 17.60
N SER A 16 54.94 -33.68 17.44
CA SER A 16 56.22 -34.39 17.42
C SER A 16 56.73 -34.76 18.82
N ALA A 17 56.27 -34.07 19.87
CA ALA A 17 56.79 -34.20 21.23
C ALA A 17 56.11 -35.28 22.09
N PHE A 18 54.85 -35.62 21.82
CA PHE A 18 54.09 -36.62 22.58
C PHE A 18 53.83 -37.81 21.66
N LYS A 19 54.26 -39.02 22.02
CA LYS A 19 54.17 -40.20 21.13
C LYS A 19 53.02 -41.15 21.46
N ASP A 20 52.43 -41.03 22.65
CA ASP A 20 51.44 -41.97 23.19
C ASP A 20 50.04 -41.35 23.42
N LEU A 21 49.84 -40.09 23.02
CA LEU A 21 48.59 -39.36 23.22
C LEU A 21 47.69 -39.45 21.97
N SER A 22 46.73 -40.38 21.95
CA SER A 22 45.69 -40.43 20.92
C SER A 22 44.41 -39.82 21.48
N ILE A 23 44.20 -38.54 21.19
CA ILE A 23 43.01 -37.80 21.62
C ILE A 23 41.92 -38.01 20.57
N GLU A 24 40.80 -38.61 20.97
CA GLU A 24 39.61 -38.72 20.11
C GLU A 24 38.93 -37.36 19.95
N TYR A 25 38.27 -37.14 18.80
CA TYR A 25 37.56 -35.91 18.45
C TYR A 25 36.55 -35.41 19.51
N LYS A 26 36.08 -36.30 20.40
CA LYS A 26 35.15 -35.98 21.50
C LYS A 26 35.80 -35.22 22.66
N GLU A 27 37.13 -35.23 22.77
CA GLU A 27 37.86 -34.55 23.85
C GLU A 27 38.15 -33.07 23.55
N GLY A 28 37.65 -32.54 22.41
CA GLY A 28 37.39 -31.10 22.27
C GLY A 28 38.59 -30.19 21.98
N TYR A 29 39.68 -30.71 21.43
CA TYR A 29 40.81 -29.84 21.08
C TYR A 29 40.56 -29.06 19.80
N PHE A 30 40.64 -27.73 19.92
CA PHE A 30 40.46 -26.79 18.81
C PHE A 30 41.82 -26.39 18.24
N HIS A 31 41.88 -26.19 16.92
CA HIS A 31 43.01 -25.51 16.29
C HIS A 31 43.19 -24.12 16.93
N PRO A 32 44.43 -23.66 17.23
CA PRO A 32 44.70 -22.33 17.78
C PRO A 32 44.03 -21.14 17.05
N ILE A 33 43.70 -21.28 15.76
CA ILE A 33 43.02 -20.23 14.99
C ILE A 33 41.60 -19.93 15.50
N PHE A 34 40.94 -20.91 16.12
CA PHE A 34 39.59 -20.74 16.70
C PHE A 34 39.59 -19.90 17.97
N ALA A 35 40.74 -19.77 18.64
CA ALA A 35 40.92 -18.89 19.80
C ALA A 35 41.35 -17.45 19.40
N ALA A 36 41.55 -17.18 18.12
CA ALA A 36 42.00 -15.87 17.66
C ALA A 36 40.88 -14.82 17.78
N PRO A 37 41.20 -13.57 18.21
CA PRO A 37 40.20 -12.51 18.29
C PRO A 37 39.77 -12.06 16.89
N TYR A 38 38.53 -11.57 16.78
CA TYR A 38 37.94 -11.07 15.53
C TYR A 38 38.85 -10.13 14.74
N SER A 39 39.54 -9.19 15.40
CA SER A 39 40.45 -8.25 14.74
C SER A 39 41.60 -8.94 13.99
N SER A 40 42.05 -10.09 14.48
CA SER A 40 43.11 -10.88 13.84
C SER A 40 42.57 -11.71 12.69
N LEU A 41 41.35 -12.25 12.82
CA LEU A 41 40.65 -12.96 11.74
C LEU A 41 40.41 -12.04 10.53
N TYR A 42 40.01 -10.78 10.74
CA TYR A 42 39.85 -9.80 9.64
C TYR A 42 41.16 -9.47 8.92
N LYS A 43 42.30 -9.44 9.64
CA LYS A 43 43.63 -9.25 8.99
C LYS A 43 43.99 -10.44 8.09
N LEU A 44 43.65 -11.66 8.54
CA LEU A 44 43.82 -12.88 7.75
C LEU A 44 42.86 -12.91 6.56
N TYR A 45 41.63 -12.42 6.74
CA TYR A 45 40.68 -12.24 5.64
C TYR A 45 41.20 -11.27 4.57
N GLY A 46 41.80 -10.14 4.97
CA GLY A 46 42.48 -9.23 4.04
C GLY A 46 43.69 -9.84 3.32
N SER A 47 44.25 -10.93 3.85
CA SER A 47 45.30 -11.71 3.19
C SER A 47 44.71 -12.78 2.27
N TYR A 48 43.53 -13.30 2.60
CA TYR A 48 42.75 -14.24 1.79
C TYR A 48 42.29 -13.58 0.50
N THR A 49 41.74 -12.36 0.57
CA THR A 49 41.32 -11.59 -0.62
C THR A 49 42.47 -11.26 -1.57
N LYS A 50 43.72 -11.26 -1.07
CA LYS A 50 44.95 -11.09 -1.86
C LYS A 50 45.49 -12.40 -2.43
N GLY A 51 44.81 -13.53 -2.20
CA GLY A 51 45.22 -14.85 -2.69
C GLY A 51 46.46 -15.42 -2.02
N LYS A 52 46.82 -14.95 -0.82
CA LYS A 52 48.05 -15.38 -0.11
C LYS A 52 47.89 -16.64 0.73
N LEU A 53 46.66 -17.13 0.92
CA LEU A 53 46.38 -18.31 1.75
C LEU A 53 46.12 -19.56 0.91
N GLY A 54 46.57 -20.71 1.42
CA GLY A 54 46.27 -22.01 0.82
C GLY A 54 44.81 -22.43 1.02
N ALA A 55 44.39 -23.49 0.34
CA ALA A 55 43.02 -24.02 0.45
C ALA A 55 42.68 -24.48 1.88
N ILE A 56 43.64 -25.10 2.57
CA ILE A 56 43.48 -25.57 3.96
C ILE A 56 43.36 -24.37 4.92
N ASP A 57 44.20 -23.36 4.76
CA ASP A 57 44.15 -22.18 5.64
C ASP A 57 42.89 -21.35 5.41
N SER A 58 42.42 -21.29 4.15
CA SER A 58 41.15 -20.63 3.80
C SER A 58 39.96 -21.33 4.42
N TYR A 59 39.96 -22.67 4.41
CA TYR A 59 38.95 -23.49 5.10
C TYR A 59 38.97 -23.27 6.61
N LEU A 60 40.15 -23.32 7.24
CA LEU A 60 40.30 -23.06 8.67
C LEU A 60 39.84 -21.65 9.06
N LEU A 61 40.17 -20.64 8.25
CA LEU A 61 39.73 -19.27 8.48
C LEU A 61 38.20 -19.15 8.37
N PHE A 62 37.58 -19.81 7.40
CA PHE A 62 36.12 -19.83 7.25
C PHE A 62 35.43 -20.40 8.48
N LEU A 63 35.91 -21.55 8.96
CA LEU A 63 35.38 -22.16 10.18
C LEU A 63 35.67 -21.32 11.42
N ALA A 64 36.80 -20.63 11.47
CA ALA A 64 37.12 -19.73 12.58
C ALA A 64 36.13 -18.57 12.67
N PHE A 65 35.70 -17.99 11.54
CA PHE A 65 34.64 -16.99 11.53
C PHE A 65 33.30 -17.55 12.02
N LEU A 66 32.93 -18.75 11.57
CA LEU A 66 31.71 -19.43 12.02
C LEU A 66 31.72 -19.70 13.52
N HIS A 67 32.83 -20.23 14.05
CA HIS A 67 32.98 -20.47 15.49
C HIS A 67 32.94 -19.15 16.28
N SER A 68 33.63 -18.11 15.82
CA SER A 68 33.67 -16.82 16.52
C SER A 68 32.31 -16.15 16.67
N SER A 69 31.35 -16.48 15.79
CA SER A 69 29.98 -15.93 15.83
C SER A 69 29.19 -16.31 17.08
N ASP A 70 29.63 -17.31 17.84
CA ASP A 70 28.93 -17.92 18.97
C ASP A 70 27.51 -18.43 18.64
N GLN A 71 27.12 -18.42 17.35
CA GLN A 71 25.83 -18.93 16.89
C GLN A 71 25.87 -20.41 16.52
N ILE A 72 27.06 -21.02 16.49
CA ILE A 72 27.23 -22.41 16.07
C ILE A 72 27.83 -23.24 17.19
N GLU A 73 27.06 -24.22 17.66
CA GLU A 73 27.51 -25.22 18.62
C GLU A 73 28.05 -26.45 17.88
N TRP A 74 29.32 -26.79 18.14
CA TRP A 74 30.00 -27.90 17.49
C TRP A 74 29.86 -29.18 18.32
N GLY A 75 28.93 -30.06 17.93
CA GLY A 75 28.79 -31.40 18.51
C GLY A 75 29.57 -32.49 17.75
N HIS A 76 29.95 -32.21 16.50
CA HIS A 76 30.72 -33.13 15.64
C HIS A 76 31.62 -32.33 14.69
N PRO A 77 32.83 -32.81 14.34
CA PRO A 77 33.64 -32.19 13.31
C PRO A 77 32.96 -32.27 11.93
N LEU A 78 33.24 -31.32 11.05
CA LEU A 78 32.75 -31.38 9.67
C LEU A 78 33.37 -32.57 8.93
N ALA A 79 32.53 -33.37 8.30
CA ALA A 79 32.92 -34.62 7.63
C ALA A 79 33.31 -34.38 6.17
N ILE A 80 34.37 -33.60 5.90
CA ILE A 80 34.86 -33.39 4.53
C ILE A 80 36.39 -33.28 4.48
N ASP A 81 36.97 -33.84 3.41
CA ASP A 81 38.38 -33.65 3.04
C ASP A 81 38.65 -32.19 2.61
N PRO A 82 39.50 -31.45 3.34
CA PRO A 82 39.85 -30.06 3.00
C PRO A 82 40.72 -29.95 1.73
N LYS A 83 41.15 -31.09 1.17
CA LYS A 83 41.90 -31.18 -0.10
C LYS A 83 40.98 -31.33 -1.32
N ALA A 84 39.69 -31.57 -1.12
CA ALA A 84 38.76 -31.72 -2.24
C ALA A 84 38.51 -30.36 -2.92
N PRO A 85 38.55 -30.28 -4.27
CA PRO A 85 38.35 -29.04 -5.00
C PRO A 85 36.91 -28.51 -4.91
N SER A 86 35.93 -29.37 -4.59
CA SER A 86 34.54 -28.97 -4.31
C SER A 86 34.45 -28.08 -3.06
N THR A 87 35.15 -28.46 -2.00
CA THR A 87 35.23 -27.74 -0.72
C THR A 87 35.79 -26.34 -0.89
N ALA A 88 36.89 -26.19 -1.63
CA ALA A 88 37.51 -24.89 -1.87
C ALA A 88 36.56 -23.93 -2.63
N LYS A 89 35.78 -24.44 -3.59
CA LYS A 89 34.78 -23.65 -4.32
C LYS A 89 33.63 -23.22 -3.43
N LEU A 90 33.10 -24.14 -2.60
CA LEU A 90 32.02 -23.83 -1.65
C LEU A 90 32.45 -22.76 -0.66
N VAL A 91 33.64 -22.89 -0.07
CA VAL A 91 34.19 -21.88 0.84
C VAL A 91 34.35 -20.55 0.13
N ALA A 92 34.93 -20.52 -1.07
CA ALA A 92 35.16 -19.27 -1.79
C ALA A 92 33.87 -18.53 -2.14
N ASN A 93 32.82 -19.25 -2.55
CA ASN A 93 31.52 -18.67 -2.91
C ASN A 93 30.78 -18.09 -1.70
N ASN A 94 30.87 -18.74 -0.54
CA ASN A 94 30.09 -18.38 0.65
C ASN A 94 30.85 -17.45 1.61
N PHE A 95 32.17 -17.30 1.47
CA PHE A 95 32.99 -16.51 2.40
C PHE A 95 32.53 -15.05 2.48
N SER A 96 32.30 -14.41 1.34
CA SER A 96 31.88 -12.99 1.28
C SER A 96 30.50 -12.79 1.91
N GLN A 97 29.58 -13.73 1.67
CA GLN A 97 28.23 -13.70 2.22
C GLN A 97 28.25 -13.84 3.74
N LEU A 98 29.05 -14.78 4.26
CA LEU A 98 29.22 -14.98 5.70
C LEU A 98 29.72 -13.69 6.38
N ILE A 99 30.79 -13.08 5.86
CA ILE A 99 31.35 -11.85 6.44
C ILE A 99 30.31 -10.73 6.41
N GLY A 100 29.61 -10.55 5.29
CA GLY A 100 28.57 -9.52 5.17
C GLY A 100 27.43 -9.69 6.18
N VAL A 101 27.01 -10.92 6.47
CA VAL A 101 25.99 -11.23 7.49
C VAL A 101 26.51 -10.94 8.89
N LEU A 102 27.75 -11.35 9.21
CA LEU A 102 28.35 -11.12 10.53
C LEU A 102 28.57 -9.63 10.80
N GLU A 103 29.03 -8.85 9.82
CA GLU A 103 29.19 -7.40 9.93
C GLU A 103 27.84 -6.71 10.16
N LYS A 104 26.81 -7.05 9.38
CA LYS A 104 25.45 -6.52 9.57
C LYS A 104 24.89 -6.85 10.93
N THR A 105 25.11 -8.08 11.40
CA THR A 105 24.67 -8.54 12.73
C THR A 105 25.36 -7.75 13.83
N ALA A 106 26.68 -7.56 13.74
CA ALA A 106 27.46 -6.81 14.72
C ALA A 106 27.07 -5.33 14.82
N LEU A 107 26.56 -4.73 13.73
CA LEU A 107 26.04 -3.35 13.73
C LEU A 107 24.71 -3.20 14.48
N ILE A 108 23.95 -4.28 14.66
CA ILE A 108 22.63 -4.24 15.30
C ILE A 108 22.82 -4.40 16.81
N SER A 109 22.90 -3.28 17.54
CA SER A 109 23.10 -3.26 19.01
C SER A 109 21.80 -3.44 19.84
N TYR A 110 20.72 -3.98 19.26
CA TYR A 110 19.45 -4.14 19.97
C TYR A 110 19.42 -5.46 20.76
N SER A 111 19.12 -5.39 22.06
CA SER A 111 19.06 -6.57 22.94
C SER A 111 17.97 -7.58 22.58
N SER A 112 16.95 -7.16 21.82
CA SER A 112 15.85 -8.03 21.38
C SER A 112 16.16 -8.77 20.08
N PHE A 113 17.25 -8.42 19.39
CA PHE A 113 17.64 -9.07 18.16
C PHE A 113 18.65 -10.17 18.47
N THR A 114 18.28 -11.41 18.14
CA THR A 114 19.12 -12.58 18.28
C THR A 114 19.11 -13.34 16.96
N GLN A 115 20.28 -13.75 16.50
CA GLN A 115 20.37 -14.64 15.35
C GLN A 115 19.97 -16.07 15.73
N PRO A 116 19.45 -16.88 14.79
CA PRO A 116 19.24 -18.29 15.03
C PRO A 116 20.58 -18.99 15.26
N SER A 117 20.60 -19.82 16.31
CA SER A 117 21.73 -20.67 16.65
C SER A 117 21.57 -22.06 16.02
N PHE A 118 22.65 -22.60 15.45
CA PHE A 118 22.67 -23.93 14.84
C PHE A 118 23.58 -24.88 15.61
N ARG A 119 23.20 -26.16 15.71
CA ARG A 119 24.05 -27.20 16.29
C ARG A 119 24.50 -28.17 15.22
N VAL A 120 25.81 -28.39 15.12
CA VAL A 120 26.41 -29.39 14.24
C VAL A 120 26.38 -30.75 14.93
N THR A 121 25.73 -31.70 14.29
CA THR A 121 25.52 -33.09 14.70
C THR A 121 26.03 -34.02 13.60
N PHE A 122 26.05 -35.33 13.85
CA PHE A 122 26.47 -36.31 12.85
C PHE A 122 25.65 -36.24 11.55
N ALA A 123 24.37 -35.87 11.62
CA ALA A 123 23.49 -35.83 10.45
C ALA A 123 23.69 -34.59 9.55
N ASN A 124 24.15 -33.47 10.12
CA ASN A 124 24.32 -32.19 9.42
C ASN A 124 25.79 -31.70 9.46
N CYS A 125 26.73 -32.63 9.54
CA CYS A 125 28.17 -32.35 9.52
C CYS A 125 28.74 -32.13 8.11
N ALA A 126 27.87 -32.07 7.08
CA ALA A 126 28.27 -31.74 5.72
C ALA A 126 28.41 -30.21 5.56
N LEU A 127 29.45 -29.78 4.84
CA LEU A 127 29.67 -28.36 4.53
C LEU A 127 28.59 -27.75 3.63
N GLU A 128 27.82 -28.61 2.96
CA GLU A 128 26.71 -28.24 2.08
C GLU A 128 25.53 -27.60 2.83
N GLU A 129 25.46 -27.78 4.15
CA GLU A 129 24.43 -27.20 5.02
C GLU A 129 24.77 -25.74 5.43
N ILE A 130 26.03 -25.33 5.33
CA ILE A 130 26.46 -23.99 5.77
C ILE A 130 25.80 -22.85 4.95
N PRO A 131 25.65 -22.96 3.62
CA PRO A 131 24.89 -21.97 2.85
C PRO A 131 23.46 -21.76 3.39
N ILE A 132 22.79 -22.83 3.84
CA ILE A 132 21.43 -22.77 4.40
C ILE A 132 21.44 -21.97 5.72
N TRP A 133 22.48 -22.13 6.54
CA TRP A 133 22.63 -21.34 7.77
C TRP A 133 22.87 -19.86 7.47
N ILE A 134 23.68 -19.56 6.44
CA ILE A 134 23.93 -18.19 5.99
C ILE A 134 22.64 -17.56 5.45
N GLU A 135 21.86 -18.28 4.66
CA GLU A 135 20.57 -17.84 4.14
C GLU A 135 19.58 -17.55 5.27
N ALA A 136 19.45 -18.45 6.24
CA ALA A 136 18.61 -18.24 7.42
C ALA A 136 19.00 -16.99 8.22
N TRP A 137 20.29 -16.69 8.33
CA TRP A 137 20.75 -15.44 8.94
C TRP A 137 20.43 -14.19 8.10
N GLN A 138 20.48 -14.30 6.77
CA GLN A 138 20.08 -13.21 5.86
C GLN A 138 18.58 -12.94 5.97
N ASP A 139 17.75 -13.98 5.97
CA ASP A 139 16.30 -13.87 6.10
C ASP A 139 15.90 -13.26 7.45
N ASN A 140 16.59 -13.62 8.53
CA ASN A 140 16.36 -13.02 9.85
C ASN A 140 16.74 -11.53 9.87
N LEU A 141 17.81 -11.14 9.17
CA LEU A 141 18.17 -9.72 9.02
C LEU A 141 17.13 -8.97 8.21
N GLU A 142 16.68 -9.52 7.09
CA GLU A 142 15.70 -8.89 6.23
C GLU A 142 14.34 -8.72 6.94
N SER A 143 13.84 -9.78 7.57
CA SER A 143 12.62 -9.73 8.36
C SER A 143 12.69 -8.72 9.52
N PHE A 144 13.84 -8.63 10.21
CA PHE A 144 14.05 -7.60 11.22
C PHE A 144 14.00 -6.18 10.63
N THR A 145 14.62 -5.95 9.47
CA THR A 145 14.58 -4.63 8.82
C THR A 145 13.18 -4.27 8.33
N TYR A 146 12.44 -5.23 7.78
CA TYR A 146 11.06 -5.05 7.33
C TYR A 146 10.12 -4.74 8.50
N SER A 147 10.17 -5.55 9.55
CA SER A 147 9.37 -5.33 10.77
C SER A 147 9.65 -3.96 11.40
N ARG A 148 10.90 -3.49 11.36
CA ARG A 148 11.25 -2.15 11.82
C ARG A 148 10.73 -1.03 10.92
N ALA A 149 10.69 -1.23 9.61
CA ALA A 149 10.09 -0.27 8.69
C ALA A 149 8.59 -0.12 8.99
N GLU A 150 7.89 -1.24 9.14
CA GLU A 150 6.46 -1.28 9.47
C GLU A 150 6.17 -0.62 10.84
N GLU A 151 6.95 -0.93 11.87
CA GLU A 151 6.77 -0.32 13.20
C GLU A 151 7.03 1.19 13.19
N ARG A 152 7.98 1.67 12.36
CA ARG A 152 8.21 3.12 12.18
C ARG A 152 7.01 3.79 11.54
N GLU A 153 6.39 3.16 10.54
CA GLU A 153 5.20 3.68 9.89
C GLU A 153 4.01 3.69 10.85
N ARG A 154 3.80 2.60 11.58
CA ARG A 154 2.75 2.47 12.61
C ARG A 154 2.89 3.50 13.72
N THR A 155 4.09 3.69 14.25
CA THR A 155 4.35 4.70 15.29
C THR A 155 4.18 6.13 14.75
N ALA A 156 4.56 6.37 13.49
CA ALA A 156 4.36 7.66 12.84
C ALA A 156 2.88 7.97 12.55
N LEU A 157 2.07 6.96 12.24
CA LEU A 157 0.61 7.05 12.14
C LEU A 157 -0.02 7.34 13.51
N ALA A 158 0.31 6.53 14.52
CA ALA A 158 -0.18 6.72 15.89
C ALA A 158 0.18 8.11 16.45
N GLY A 159 1.36 8.64 16.10
CA GLY A 159 1.77 10.00 16.46
C GLY A 159 0.88 11.08 15.84
N ILE A 160 0.41 10.90 14.60
CA ILE A 160 -0.53 11.82 13.95
C ILE A 160 -1.93 11.66 14.54
N GLU A 161 -2.37 10.43 14.81
CA GLU A 161 -3.67 10.18 15.42
C GLU A 161 -3.79 10.82 16.81
N ARG A 162 -2.72 10.77 17.63
CA ARG A 162 -2.68 11.50 18.90
C ARG A 162 -2.79 13.02 18.71
N LYS A 163 -2.15 13.57 17.67
CA LYS A 163 -2.29 15.01 17.34
C LYS A 163 -3.72 15.33 16.95
N LEU A 164 -4.36 14.51 16.09
CA LEU A 164 -5.76 14.68 15.73
C LEU A 164 -6.68 14.60 16.94
N GLN A 165 -6.47 13.63 17.82
CA GLN A 165 -7.24 13.49 19.07
C GLN A 165 -7.12 14.74 19.95
N ALA A 166 -5.91 15.27 20.11
CA ALA A 166 -5.68 16.51 20.85
C ALA A 166 -6.39 17.71 20.20
N LEU A 167 -6.42 17.79 18.86
CA LEU A 167 -7.11 18.86 18.13
C LEU A 167 -8.64 18.76 18.25
N ILE A 168 -9.22 17.55 18.29
CA ILE A 168 -10.66 17.36 18.50
C ILE A 168 -11.06 17.78 19.93
N LEU A 169 -10.22 17.46 20.91
CA LEU A 169 -10.48 17.79 22.32
C LEU A 169 -10.28 19.29 22.64
N ALA A 170 -9.59 20.03 21.78
CA ALA A 170 -9.35 21.47 21.92
C ALA A 170 -10.15 22.28 20.86
N PRO A 171 -11.43 22.60 21.14
CA PRO A 171 -12.36 23.20 20.17
C PRO A 171 -12.03 24.64 19.76
N GLU A 172 -11.07 25.31 20.41
CA GLU A 172 -10.66 26.69 20.09
C GLU A 172 -9.65 26.79 18.94
N ILE A 173 -9.26 25.66 18.33
CA ILE A 173 -8.18 25.64 17.34
C ILE A 173 -8.69 25.99 15.93
N LYS A 174 -7.89 26.77 15.20
CA LYS A 174 -8.13 27.17 13.81
C LYS A 174 -8.35 25.95 12.91
N THR A 175 -9.43 25.97 12.13
CA THR A 175 -9.81 24.93 11.15
C THR A 175 -8.69 24.58 10.17
N GLU A 176 -7.80 25.52 9.86
CA GLU A 176 -6.64 25.32 8.98
C GLU A 176 -5.62 24.31 9.56
N LEU A 177 -5.35 24.36 10.87
CA LEU A 177 -4.42 23.44 11.51
C LEU A 177 -5.00 22.02 11.54
N TYR A 178 -6.30 21.90 11.79
CA TYR A 178 -7.01 20.64 11.71
C TYR A 178 -6.96 20.04 10.30
N ALA A 179 -7.22 20.85 9.27
CA ALA A 179 -7.16 20.44 7.87
C ALA A 179 -5.79 19.88 7.47
N ASN A 180 -4.70 20.53 7.88
CA ASN A 180 -3.33 20.08 7.60
C ASN A 180 -3.04 18.73 8.25
N VAL A 181 -3.43 18.54 9.52
CA VAL A 181 -3.18 17.28 10.23
C VAL A 181 -4.03 16.14 9.65
N VAL A 182 -5.27 16.42 9.22
CA VAL A 182 -6.11 15.43 8.51
C VAL A 182 -5.51 15.06 7.15
N ALA A 183 -4.97 16.03 6.40
CA ALA A 183 -4.30 15.77 5.13
C ALA A 183 -3.01 14.96 5.30
N ASP A 184 -2.23 15.22 6.37
CA ASP A 184 -1.05 14.44 6.73
C ASP A 184 -1.39 13.02 7.16
N TRP A 185 -2.49 12.85 7.91
CA TRP A 185 -3.02 11.54 8.27
C TRP A 185 -3.46 10.76 7.04
N ALA A 186 -4.27 11.36 6.17
CA ALA A 186 -4.78 10.72 4.96
C ALA A 186 -3.65 10.28 4.02
N HIS A 187 -2.59 11.09 3.91
CA HIS A 187 -1.41 10.74 3.14
C HIS A 187 -0.68 9.50 3.65
N LYS A 188 -0.51 9.39 4.98
CA LYS A 188 0.18 8.24 5.58
C LYS A 188 -0.71 7.01 5.67
N ALA A 189 -2.00 7.18 5.92
CA ALA A 189 -2.94 6.07 6.06
C ALA A 189 -3.31 5.46 4.71
N GLY A 190 -3.40 6.27 3.65
CA GLY A 190 -3.75 5.81 2.30
C GLY A 190 -2.58 5.68 1.34
N GLU A 191 -1.34 5.86 1.79
CA GLU A 191 -0.12 5.79 0.96
C GLU A 191 -0.24 6.50 -0.39
N PHE A 192 -0.41 7.82 -0.37
CA PHE A 192 -0.64 8.56 -1.62
C PHE A 192 0.53 8.37 -2.62
N PRO A 193 0.25 8.23 -3.93
CA PRO A 193 1.29 8.09 -4.94
C PRO A 193 2.26 9.28 -4.88
N ALA A 194 3.57 9.02 -4.86
CA ALA A 194 4.62 10.04 -4.67
C ALA A 194 4.48 11.26 -5.60
N ALA A 195 4.03 11.06 -6.84
CA ALA A 195 3.81 12.11 -7.83
C ALA A 195 2.61 13.04 -7.50
N LYS A 196 1.63 12.57 -6.72
CA LYS A 196 0.37 13.28 -6.44
C LYS A 196 0.20 13.71 -4.97
N VAL A 197 1.15 13.37 -4.08
CA VAL A 197 1.06 13.67 -2.64
C VAL A 197 0.73 15.14 -2.36
N THR A 198 1.48 16.06 -2.96
CA THR A 198 1.33 17.50 -2.70
C THR A 198 0.00 18.04 -3.22
N LEU A 199 -0.52 17.45 -4.29
CA LEU A 199 -1.76 17.84 -4.93
C LEU A 199 -2.97 17.33 -4.13
N TYR A 200 -2.92 16.09 -3.63
CA TYR A 200 -3.97 15.53 -2.79
C TYR A 200 -4.06 16.24 -1.43
N LYS A 201 -2.93 16.49 -0.77
CA LYS A 201 -2.90 17.22 0.50
C LYS A 201 -3.52 18.62 0.37
N LYS A 202 -3.08 19.41 -0.61
CA LYS A 202 -3.62 20.76 -0.87
C LYS A 202 -5.11 20.75 -1.21
N THR A 203 -5.59 19.71 -1.87
CA THR A 203 -7.01 19.56 -2.21
C THR A 203 -7.82 19.32 -0.95
N ILE A 204 -7.39 18.40 -0.08
CA ILE A 204 -8.02 18.14 1.22
C ILE A 204 -8.02 19.41 2.08
N GLU A 205 -6.90 20.13 2.19
CA GLU A 205 -6.81 21.42 2.89
C GLU A 205 -7.77 22.48 2.34
N SER A 206 -8.01 22.46 1.02
CA SER A 206 -8.93 23.38 0.35
C SER A 206 -10.39 23.02 0.61
N CYS A 207 -10.73 21.74 0.82
CA CYS A 207 -12.09 21.32 1.18
C CYS A 207 -12.56 21.85 2.54
N PHE A 208 -11.64 22.02 3.50
CA PHE A 208 -11.94 22.61 4.80
C PHE A 208 -12.17 24.13 4.75
N ASN A 209 -11.72 24.79 3.67
CA ASN A 209 -11.87 26.23 3.48
C ASN A 209 -12.98 26.54 2.46
N THR A 210 -14.14 26.98 2.95
CA THR A 210 -15.33 27.33 2.13
C THR A 210 -15.02 28.20 0.91
N ASN A 211 -14.09 29.15 1.02
CA ASN A 211 -13.72 30.07 -0.06
C ASN A 211 -12.72 29.49 -1.08
N LYS A 212 -11.87 28.54 -0.67
CA LYS A 212 -10.84 27.95 -1.55
C LYS A 212 -11.33 26.68 -2.23
N MET A 213 -12.36 26.07 -1.67
CA MET A 213 -12.98 24.84 -2.13
C MET A 213 -13.47 24.94 -3.60
N PHE A 214 -14.08 26.06 -4.01
CA PHE A 214 -14.56 26.21 -5.39
C PHE A 214 -13.46 26.24 -6.46
N LYS A 215 -12.19 26.40 -6.08
CA LYS A 215 -11.06 26.41 -7.00
C LYS A 215 -10.54 25.01 -7.32
N THR A 216 -10.96 23.98 -6.60
CA THR A 216 -10.51 22.61 -6.84
C THR A 216 -11.38 21.91 -7.90
N PRO A 217 -10.79 21.13 -8.82
CA PRO A 217 -11.55 20.43 -9.85
C PRO A 217 -12.34 19.24 -9.26
N LEU A 218 -13.64 19.17 -9.57
CA LEU A 218 -14.53 18.06 -9.20
C LEU A 218 -14.01 16.64 -9.56
N PRO A 219 -13.40 16.39 -10.74
CA PRO A 219 -12.90 15.05 -11.06
C PRO A 219 -11.81 14.58 -10.09
N LEU A 220 -10.98 15.51 -9.61
CA LEU A 220 -9.92 15.21 -8.66
C LEU A 220 -10.47 14.88 -7.27
N LEU A 221 -11.54 15.57 -6.83
CA LEU A 221 -12.21 15.26 -5.56
C LEU A 221 -12.82 13.86 -5.56
N LYS A 222 -13.39 13.44 -6.69
CA LYS A 222 -13.92 12.08 -6.86
C LYS A 222 -12.79 11.05 -6.87
N GLU A 223 -11.70 11.30 -7.60
CA GLU A 223 -10.52 10.44 -7.61
C GLU A 223 -9.94 10.26 -6.19
N ILE A 224 -9.80 11.36 -5.43
CA ILE A 224 -9.29 11.31 -4.05
C ILE A 224 -10.26 10.54 -3.14
N LYS A 225 -11.57 10.75 -3.28
CA LYS A 225 -12.59 10.03 -2.52
C LYS A 225 -12.50 8.53 -2.77
N ASP A 226 -12.54 8.12 -4.03
CA ASP A 226 -12.51 6.70 -4.42
C ASP A 226 -11.19 6.06 -3.98
N PHE A 227 -10.07 6.78 -4.11
CA PHE A 227 -8.76 6.32 -3.64
C PHE A 227 -8.72 6.15 -2.10
N CYS A 228 -9.29 7.08 -1.34
CA CYS A 228 -9.35 6.98 0.12
C CYS A 228 -10.27 5.83 0.56
N GLU A 229 -11.37 5.58 -0.14
CA GLU A 229 -12.30 4.48 0.17
C GLU A 229 -11.71 3.09 -0.14
N CYS A 230 -10.84 2.97 -1.14
CA CYS A 230 -10.19 1.70 -1.47
C CYS A 230 -8.96 1.38 -0.60
N ASN A 231 -8.24 2.41 -0.12
CA ASN A 231 -6.92 2.22 0.50
C ASN A 231 -6.88 2.48 2.00
N ILE A 232 -7.91 3.09 2.59
CA ILE A 232 -7.96 3.37 4.04
C ILE A 232 -8.98 2.45 4.70
N ASP A 233 -8.56 1.73 5.74
CA ASP A 233 -9.46 0.90 6.53
C ASP A 233 -10.53 1.76 7.24
N ALA A 234 -11.80 1.42 7.02
CA ALA A 234 -12.97 2.17 7.48
C ALA A 234 -13.20 2.15 9.01
N GLY A 235 -12.24 1.72 9.82
CA GLY A 235 -12.35 1.63 11.28
C GLY A 235 -12.00 2.91 12.04
N SER A 236 -11.40 3.91 11.39
CA SER A 236 -10.91 5.13 12.04
C SER A 236 -11.96 6.25 12.08
N ILE A 237 -12.15 6.90 13.23
CA ILE A 237 -13.05 8.07 13.37
C ILE A 237 -12.63 9.20 12.41
N TYR A 238 -11.32 9.33 12.15
CA TYR A 238 -10.75 10.32 11.25
C TYR A 238 -11.14 10.04 9.79
N PHE A 239 -11.26 8.77 9.40
CA PHE A 239 -11.73 8.37 8.06
C PHE A 239 -13.13 8.91 7.79
N HIS A 240 -14.06 8.71 8.72
CA HIS A 240 -15.42 9.22 8.58
C HIS A 240 -15.46 10.74 8.47
N THR A 241 -14.63 11.45 9.24
CA THR A 241 -14.56 12.92 9.12
C THR A 241 -13.99 13.36 7.77
N LEU A 242 -12.95 12.69 7.26
CA LEU A 242 -12.38 12.98 5.95
C LEU A 242 -13.40 12.75 4.82
N ILE A 243 -14.06 11.59 4.81
CA ILE A 243 -15.05 11.25 3.78
C ILE A 243 -16.24 12.19 3.84
N LYS A 244 -16.72 12.55 5.04
CA LYS A 244 -17.80 13.54 5.20
C LYS A 244 -17.40 14.90 4.63
N VAL A 245 -16.18 15.37 4.91
CA VAL A 245 -15.67 16.64 4.38
C VAL A 245 -15.50 16.59 2.85
N LEU A 246 -15.07 15.47 2.28
CA LEU A 246 -14.99 15.28 0.83
C LEU A 246 -16.39 15.21 0.18
N GLN A 247 -17.36 14.58 0.84
CA GLN A 247 -18.76 14.52 0.37
C GLN A 247 -19.44 15.89 0.45
N GLU A 248 -19.25 16.64 1.53
CA GLU A 248 -19.67 18.05 1.64
C GLU A 248 -18.96 18.90 0.57
N GLY A 249 -17.70 18.59 0.32
CA GLY A 249 -16.88 19.01 -0.81
C GLY A 249 -17.63 18.92 -2.15
N ILE A 250 -17.95 17.69 -2.53
CA ILE A 250 -18.63 17.35 -3.78
C ILE A 250 -20.04 17.94 -3.80
N GLY A 251 -20.77 17.87 -2.68
CA GLY A 251 -22.12 18.39 -2.54
C GLY A 251 -22.20 19.88 -2.83
N ARG A 252 -21.35 20.71 -2.22
CA ARG A 252 -21.35 22.16 -2.48
C ARG A 252 -20.87 22.55 -3.88
N HIS A 253 -20.05 21.71 -4.53
CA HIS A 253 -19.73 21.90 -5.96
C HIS A 253 -20.96 21.65 -6.85
N LEU A 254 -21.82 20.70 -6.49
CA LEU A 254 -23.08 20.44 -7.19
C LEU A 254 -24.16 21.47 -6.83
N ASP A 255 -24.15 21.97 -5.59
CA ASP A 255 -25.11 22.93 -5.04
C ASP A 255 -24.70 24.40 -5.23
N TYR A 256 -23.66 24.67 -6.02
CA TYR A 256 -23.11 26.02 -6.26
C TYR A 256 -24.15 27.05 -6.76
N LEU A 257 -25.29 26.60 -7.29
CA LEU A 257 -26.41 27.43 -7.74
C LEU A 257 -27.64 27.40 -6.79
N GLY A 258 -27.52 26.82 -5.60
CA GLY A 258 -28.65 26.69 -4.66
C GLY A 258 -29.70 25.65 -5.07
N GLY A 259 -29.33 24.68 -5.92
CA GLY A 259 -30.22 23.61 -6.41
C GLY A 259 -30.23 22.33 -5.58
N GLY A 260 -29.72 22.36 -4.34
CA GLY A 260 -29.49 21.18 -3.49
C GLY A 260 -30.73 20.60 -2.83
N SER A 261 -31.83 20.46 -3.58
CA SER A 261 -32.94 19.55 -3.27
C SER A 261 -33.72 19.33 -4.57
N SER A 262 -33.39 18.24 -5.28
CA SER A 262 -33.83 17.86 -6.64
C SER A 262 -33.25 18.72 -7.77
N THR A 263 -33.09 18.14 -8.96
CA THR A 263 -32.95 18.83 -10.27
C THR A 263 -31.54 19.13 -10.83
N LEU A 264 -30.80 18.08 -11.17
CA LEU A 264 -30.04 18.06 -12.45
C LEU A 264 -30.69 17.09 -13.45
N GLY A 265 -32.02 17.10 -13.47
CA GLY A 265 -32.79 16.86 -14.68
C GLY A 265 -33.39 18.22 -15.05
N TYR A 266 -32.94 18.77 -16.16
CA TYR A 266 -33.59 19.85 -16.92
C TYR A 266 -35.10 19.77 -16.72
N THR A 267 -35.67 20.63 -15.87
CA THR A 267 -37.11 20.63 -15.59
C THR A 267 -37.80 21.46 -16.66
N LEU A 268 -37.80 20.94 -17.89
CA LEU A 268 -39.01 20.98 -18.70
C LEU A 268 -39.83 19.77 -18.22
N LEU A 269 -40.81 20.04 -17.37
CA LEU A 269 -41.78 19.11 -16.75
C LEU A 269 -41.29 18.37 -15.48
N PRO A 270 -42.11 18.33 -14.40
CA PRO A 270 -41.85 17.51 -13.23
C PRO A 270 -41.81 16.03 -13.62
N SER A 271 -40.80 15.31 -13.15
CA SER A 271 -40.66 13.88 -13.38
C SER A 271 -41.85 13.10 -12.79
N LEU A 272 -42.47 12.31 -13.66
CA LEU A 272 -43.56 11.36 -13.42
C LEU A 272 -43.14 10.21 -12.50
N SER A 273 -42.90 10.48 -11.22
CA SER A 273 -42.71 9.43 -10.21
C SER A 273 -43.70 9.50 -9.05
N ASP A 274 -44.37 10.64 -8.85
CA ASP A 274 -45.45 10.77 -7.87
C ASP A 274 -46.82 10.67 -8.57
N LYS A 275 -47.50 9.53 -8.40
CA LYS A 275 -48.84 9.26 -8.95
C LYS A 275 -49.90 10.31 -8.58
N THR A 276 -49.65 11.12 -7.55
CA THR A 276 -50.54 12.17 -7.06
C THR A 276 -50.42 13.50 -7.82
N LYS A 277 -49.30 13.78 -8.51
CA LYS A 277 -49.08 15.06 -9.25
C LYS A 277 -49.43 14.99 -10.74
N ILE A 278 -49.77 13.81 -11.25
CA ILE A 278 -50.06 13.59 -12.67
C ILE A 278 -51.33 14.34 -13.08
N VAL A 279 -52.36 14.31 -12.23
CA VAL A 279 -53.65 14.95 -12.50
C VAL A 279 -53.51 16.48 -12.61
N GLU A 280 -52.74 17.10 -11.72
CA GLU A 280 -52.47 18.54 -11.78
C GLU A 280 -51.65 18.90 -13.03
N SER A 281 -50.67 18.09 -13.40
CA SER A 281 -49.85 18.34 -14.60
C SER A 281 -50.64 18.26 -15.91
N GLU A 282 -51.61 17.34 -16.03
CA GLU A 282 -52.48 17.23 -17.21
C GLU A 282 -53.44 18.42 -17.32
N THR A 283 -53.97 18.91 -16.20
CA THR A 283 -54.82 20.11 -16.19
C THR A 283 -54.05 21.36 -16.62
N LEU A 284 -52.82 21.55 -16.14
CA LEU A 284 -51.98 22.69 -16.51
C LEU A 284 -51.56 22.65 -17.99
N VAL A 285 -51.23 21.47 -18.52
CA VAL A 285 -50.93 21.30 -19.95
C VAL A 285 -52.16 21.58 -20.82
N ALA A 286 -53.35 21.20 -20.36
CA ALA A 286 -54.60 21.50 -21.06
C ALA A 286 -54.94 23.01 -21.06
N GLU A 287 -54.69 23.72 -19.96
CA GLU A 287 -54.87 25.18 -19.89
C GLU A 287 -53.92 25.93 -20.82
N ILE A 288 -52.64 25.53 -20.86
CA ILE A 288 -51.64 26.12 -21.75
C ILE A 288 -51.99 25.87 -23.23
N ALA A 289 -52.52 24.69 -23.56
CA ALA A 289 -52.97 24.38 -24.91
C ALA A 289 -54.21 25.20 -25.34
N LYS A 290 -55.11 25.54 -24.40
CA LYS A 290 -56.28 26.41 -24.67
C LYS A 290 -55.87 27.86 -24.94
N ALA A 291 -54.80 28.34 -24.30
CA ALA A 291 -54.28 29.69 -24.51
C ALA A 291 -53.45 29.85 -25.81
N ALA A 292 -53.30 28.80 -26.62
CA ALA A 292 -52.46 28.82 -27.81
C ALA A 292 -53.12 29.55 -29.00
N PRO A 293 -52.38 30.38 -29.75
CA PRO A 293 -52.87 31.03 -30.97
C PRO A 293 -53.19 30.01 -32.08
N SER A 294 -54.10 30.36 -32.99
CA SER A 294 -54.56 29.49 -34.07
C SER A 294 -53.57 29.34 -35.23
N ALA A 295 -52.69 30.33 -35.44
CA ALA A 295 -51.65 30.31 -36.46
C ALA A 295 -50.25 30.26 -35.82
N ILE A 296 -49.25 29.85 -36.60
CA ILE A 296 -47.85 29.81 -36.16
C ILE A 296 -47.44 31.22 -35.71
N PRO A 297 -47.03 31.42 -34.44
CA PRO A 297 -46.71 32.75 -33.95
C PRO A 297 -45.45 33.28 -34.63
N GLU A 298 -45.58 34.41 -35.32
CA GLU A 298 -44.46 35.12 -35.93
C GLU A 298 -43.89 36.17 -34.97
N ARG A 299 -42.57 36.40 -35.06
CA ARG A 299 -41.88 37.31 -34.14
C ARG A 299 -42.37 38.76 -34.22
N ARG A 300 -42.82 39.18 -35.39
CA ARG A 300 -43.24 40.56 -35.67
C ARG A 300 -44.57 40.93 -35.02
N SER A 301 -45.36 39.94 -34.60
CA SER A 301 -46.72 40.13 -34.07
C SER A 301 -46.77 40.35 -32.55
N TYR A 302 -45.61 40.36 -31.87
CA TYR A 302 -45.52 40.47 -30.41
C TYR A 302 -44.57 41.58 -29.99
N GLY A 303 -44.99 42.39 -29.01
CA GLY A 303 -44.22 43.54 -28.52
C GLY A 303 -43.01 43.15 -27.67
N THR A 304 -43.03 42.01 -26.97
CA THR A 304 -41.91 41.55 -26.13
C THR A 304 -41.39 40.17 -26.51
N ASN A 305 -40.12 39.91 -26.17
CA ASN A 305 -39.49 38.63 -26.45
C ASN A 305 -40.16 37.47 -25.72
N ILE A 306 -40.58 37.75 -24.49
CA ILE A 306 -41.15 36.78 -23.57
C ILE A 306 -42.54 36.36 -24.05
N ASP A 307 -43.35 37.29 -24.56
CA ASP A 307 -44.70 36.98 -25.06
C ASP A 307 -44.66 36.10 -26.32
N PHE A 308 -43.69 36.37 -27.21
CA PHE A 308 -43.44 35.50 -28.36
C PHE A 308 -43.01 34.09 -27.94
N ILE A 309 -42.11 33.96 -26.96
CA ILE A 309 -41.64 32.66 -26.48
C ILE A 309 -42.79 31.89 -25.82
N LYS A 310 -43.61 32.55 -25.01
CA LYS A 310 -44.82 31.96 -24.40
C LYS A 310 -45.81 31.47 -25.46
N ALA A 311 -46.12 32.30 -26.46
CA ALA A 311 -47.02 31.93 -27.55
C ALA A 311 -46.48 30.76 -28.39
N LYS A 312 -45.16 30.75 -28.68
CA LYS A 312 -44.50 29.67 -29.42
C LYS A 312 -44.49 28.35 -28.64
N LEU A 313 -44.35 28.42 -27.32
CA LEU A 313 -44.36 27.25 -26.45
C LEU A 313 -45.78 26.68 -26.34
N ALA A 314 -46.80 27.53 -26.15
CA ALA A 314 -48.20 27.12 -26.16
C ALA A 314 -48.62 26.48 -27.49
N TYR A 315 -48.21 27.05 -28.63
CA TYR A 315 -48.48 26.49 -29.96
C TYR A 315 -47.84 25.11 -30.16
N ARG A 316 -46.59 24.92 -29.71
CA ARG A 316 -45.90 23.61 -29.79
C ARG A 316 -46.56 22.55 -28.90
N VAL A 317 -46.99 22.94 -27.71
CA VAL A 317 -47.69 22.03 -26.78
C VAL A 317 -49.01 21.57 -27.40
N LYS A 318 -49.78 22.49 -28.00
CA LYS A 318 -51.01 22.15 -28.72
C LYS A 318 -50.75 21.20 -29.90
N LEU A 319 -49.76 21.48 -30.74
CA LEU A 319 -49.41 20.62 -31.88
C LEU A 319 -49.03 19.18 -31.45
N ASN A 320 -48.27 19.06 -30.36
CA ASN A 320 -47.88 17.75 -29.85
C ASN A 320 -49.07 17.00 -29.24
N LYS A 321 -50.02 17.71 -28.62
CA LYS A 321 -51.26 17.14 -28.11
C LYS A 321 -52.15 16.62 -29.25
N ASP A 322 -52.36 17.44 -30.29
CA ASP A 322 -53.17 17.06 -31.45
C ASP A 322 -52.56 15.85 -32.19
N ARG A 323 -51.22 15.79 -32.28
CA ARG A 323 -50.51 14.61 -32.81
C ARG A 323 -50.68 13.37 -31.96
N ALA A 324 -50.63 13.50 -30.64
CA ALA A 324 -50.82 12.38 -29.71
C ALA A 324 -52.27 11.86 -29.73
N GLU A 325 -53.26 12.75 -29.86
CA GLU A 325 -54.67 12.39 -30.01
C GLU A 325 -54.94 11.70 -31.37
N ALA A 326 -54.36 12.20 -32.46
CA ALA A 326 -54.44 11.55 -33.77
C ALA A 326 -53.79 10.16 -33.77
N ALA A 327 -52.64 9.99 -33.11
CA ALA A 327 -51.98 8.70 -32.97
C ALA A 327 -52.79 7.72 -32.10
N ARG A 328 -53.48 8.21 -31.05
CA ARG A 328 -54.40 7.40 -30.24
C ARG A 328 -55.62 6.96 -31.03
N LEU A 329 -56.23 7.86 -31.81
CA LEU A 329 -57.38 7.55 -32.67
C LEU A 329 -57.01 6.51 -33.73
N ALA A 330 -55.86 6.68 -34.39
CA ALA A 330 -55.34 5.70 -35.34
C ALA A 330 -55.07 4.33 -34.67
N ALA A 331 -54.51 4.31 -33.46
CA ALA A 331 -54.31 3.07 -32.71
C ALA A 331 -55.63 2.39 -32.32
N THR A 332 -56.66 3.17 -31.96
CA THR A 332 -58.00 2.60 -31.67
C THR A 332 -58.73 2.14 -32.92
N GLU A 333 -58.54 2.76 -34.08
CA GLU A 333 -59.09 2.29 -35.36
C GLU A 333 -58.41 1.01 -35.82
N VAL A 334 -57.08 0.89 -35.65
CA VAL A 334 -56.36 -0.35 -35.90
C VAL A 334 -56.87 -1.47 -34.98
N LEU A 335 -57.01 -1.22 -33.68
CA LEU A 335 -57.55 -2.20 -32.74
C LEU A 335 -59.01 -2.59 -33.04
N LYS A 336 -59.86 -1.64 -33.47
CA LYS A 336 -61.24 -1.96 -33.91
C LYS A 336 -61.27 -2.75 -35.21
N SER A 337 -60.31 -2.55 -36.11
CA SER A 337 -60.20 -3.32 -37.36
C SER A 337 -59.70 -4.75 -37.13
N GLU A 338 -58.87 -4.97 -36.10
CA GLU A 338 -58.33 -6.30 -35.75
C GLU A 338 -59.26 -7.10 -34.83
N PHE A 339 -60.11 -6.44 -34.03
CA PHE A 339 -60.97 -7.08 -33.03
C PHE A 339 -62.42 -6.57 -33.11
N GLY A 340 -63.07 -6.72 -34.26
CA GLY A 340 -64.40 -6.15 -34.58
C GLY A 340 -65.41 -6.10 -33.43
N ASP A 341 -66.23 -5.03 -33.43
CA ASP A 341 -67.16 -4.58 -32.38
C ASP A 341 -67.73 -5.73 -31.51
N LEU A 342 -67.14 -5.90 -30.31
CA LEU A 342 -67.67 -6.71 -29.21
C LEU A 342 -68.65 -5.91 -28.36
#